data_AF-A0A962LXM8-F1
#
_entry.id   AF-A0A962LXM8-F1
#
_cell.length_a   1.000
_cell.length_b   1.000
_cell.length_c   1.000
_cell.angle_alpha   90.00
_cell.angle_beta   90.00
_cell.angle_gamma   90.00
#
_symmetry.space_group_name_H-M   'P 1'
#
loop_
_entity.id
_entity.type
_entity.pdbx_description
1 polymer ?
#
loop_
_entity_poly.entity_id
_entity_poly.type
_entity_poly.pdbx_seq_one_letter_code
_entity_poly.pdbx_strand_id
1 'polypeptide(L)'
;VGELRREDSLLLVDDVHDTGLSLQQIVADLGRACADQTPRIRIATPYFKPGSNRTGRNPDYFLHSTDNWLVFPHELAGLTLDEIRDNKPEMAALLPRLAQTLG
;
A
#
# COMPACT_ATOMS: atom_id res chain seq x y z
N VAL A 1 22.19 -9.86 -7.76
CA VAL A 1 20.77 -9.78 -8.15
C VAL A 1 20.72 -10.08 -9.64
N GLY A 2 19.86 -11.02 -10.08
CA GLY A 2 19.75 -11.39 -11.50
C GLY A 2 18.99 -10.33 -12.30
N GLU A 3 19.20 -10.30 -13.61
CA GLU A 3 18.41 -9.48 -14.53
C GLU A 3 16.99 -10.05 -14.65
N LEU A 4 15.98 -9.17 -14.72
CA LEU A 4 14.59 -9.56 -15.00
C LEU A 4 14.43 -10.00 -16.45
N ARG A 5 13.75 -11.12 -16.65
CA ARG A 5 13.51 -11.71 -17.98
C ARG A 5 12.04 -11.90 -18.24
N ARG A 6 11.69 -12.08 -19.52
CA ARG A 6 10.30 -12.23 -19.96
C ARG A 6 9.60 -13.44 -19.34
N GLU A 7 10.34 -14.52 -19.11
CA GLU A 7 9.86 -15.76 -18.49
C GLU A 7 9.59 -15.64 -16.99
N ASP A 8 10.09 -14.58 -16.34
CA ASP A 8 9.88 -14.37 -14.91
C ASP A 8 8.43 -13.94 -14.61
N SER A 9 8.02 -14.22 -13.37
CA SER A 9 6.76 -13.74 -12.82
C SER A 9 7.06 -12.76 -11.68
N LEU A 10 6.63 -11.51 -11.84
CA LEU A 10 6.83 -10.44 -10.86
C LEU A 10 5.51 -10.15 -10.14
N LEU A 11 5.53 -10.20 -8.81
CA LEU A 11 4.43 -9.76 -7.96
C LEU A 11 4.82 -8.46 -7.28
N LEU A 12 4.12 -7.38 -7.60
CA LEU A 12 4.19 -6.13 -6.87
C LEU A 12 3.22 -6.21 -5.69
N VAL A 13 3.70 -5.89 -4.49
CA VAL A 13 2.91 -5.95 -3.25
C VAL A 13 2.85 -4.56 -2.64
N ASP A 14 1.65 -4.11 -2.33
CA ASP A 14 1.38 -2.83 -1.67
C ASP A 14 0.33 -3.00 -0.57
N ASP A 15 0.28 -2.11 0.42
CA ASP A 15 -0.63 -2.23 1.56
C ASP A 15 -2.09 -1.89 1.21
N VAL A 16 -2.30 -0.92 0.33
CA VAL A 16 -3.61 -0.52 -0.21
C VAL A 16 -3.52 -0.12 -1.67
N HIS A 17 -4.43 -0.66 -2.49
CA HIS A 17 -4.70 -0.13 -3.83
C HIS A 17 -5.84 0.90 -3.74
N ASP A 18 -5.48 2.17 -3.52
CA ASP A 18 -6.42 3.29 -3.46
C ASP A 18 -6.67 3.88 -4.86
N THR A 19 -5.93 4.92 -5.26
CA THR A 19 -6.05 5.46 -6.62
C THR A 19 -5.44 4.59 -7.71
N GLY A 20 -4.52 3.68 -7.32
CA GLY A 20 -3.78 2.79 -8.23
C GLY A 20 -2.67 3.43 -9.06
N LEU A 21 -2.53 4.77 -9.03
CA LEU A 21 -1.63 5.50 -9.92
C LEU A 21 -0.13 5.18 -9.70
N SER A 22 0.29 5.02 -8.45
CA SER A 22 1.69 4.68 -8.12
C SER A 22 2.11 3.35 -8.73
N LEU A 23 1.31 2.30 -8.52
CA LEU A 23 1.57 0.99 -9.10
C LEU A 23 1.46 0.99 -10.63
N GLN A 24 0.52 1.76 -11.21
CA GLN A 24 0.44 1.93 -12.65
C GLN A 24 1.73 2.54 -13.21
N GLN A 25 2.28 3.56 -12.56
CA GLN A 25 3.53 4.19 -12.98
C GLN A 25 4.70 3.20 -12.87
N ILE A 26 4.80 2.43 -11.78
CA ILE A 26 5.83 1.39 -11.63
C ILE A 26 5.74 0.34 -12.74
N VAL A 27 4.54 -0.15 -13.06
CA VAL A 27 4.33 -1.10 -14.16
C VAL A 27 4.77 -0.49 -15.50
N ALA A 28 4.43 0.78 -15.75
CA ALA A 28 4.84 1.47 -16.97
C ALA A 28 6.37 1.67 -17.03
N ASP A 29 7.00 1.97 -15.91
CA ASP A 29 8.45 2.18 -15.81
C ASP A 29 9.22 0.88 -16.05
N LEU A 30 8.76 -0.23 -15.44
CA LEU A 30 9.29 -1.56 -15.69
C LEU A 30 9.12 -1.98 -17.14
N GLY A 31 7.95 -1.70 -17.74
CA GLY A 31 7.70 -1.95 -19.15
C GLY A 31 8.68 -1.21 -20.07
N ARG A 32 9.01 0.04 -19.75
CA ARG A 32 9.99 0.83 -20.51
C ARG A 32 11.43 0.36 -20.30
N ALA A 33 11.79 0.01 -19.05
CA ALA A 33 13.14 -0.42 -18.71
C ALA A 33 13.48 -1.81 -19.26
N CYS A 34 12.52 -2.74 -19.23
CA CYS A 34 12.72 -4.12 -19.68
C CYS A 34 12.39 -4.32 -21.17
N ALA A 35 11.57 -3.44 -21.78
CA ALA A 35 11.14 -3.57 -23.18
C ALA A 35 10.61 -4.99 -23.48
N ASP A 36 11.21 -5.70 -24.45
CA ASP A 36 10.82 -7.06 -24.83
C ASP A 36 11.09 -8.11 -23.73
N GLN A 37 11.90 -7.78 -22.73
CA GLN A 37 12.18 -8.61 -21.55
C GLN A 37 11.19 -8.37 -20.40
N THR A 38 10.14 -7.56 -20.60
CA THR A 38 9.19 -7.26 -19.52
C THR A 38 8.53 -8.55 -19.01
N PRO A 39 8.66 -8.88 -17.71
CA PRO A 39 8.09 -10.08 -17.14
C PRO A 39 6.57 -9.99 -17.04
N ARG A 40 5.92 -11.10 -16.68
CA ARG A 40 4.51 -11.05 -16.30
C ARG A 40 4.37 -10.37 -14.94
N ILE A 41 3.76 -9.17 -14.92
CA ILE A 41 3.55 -8.40 -13.69
C ILE A 41 2.13 -8.58 -13.16
N ARG A 42 2.01 -8.99 -11.89
CA ARG A 42 0.76 -9.00 -11.11
C ARG A 42 0.86 -8.07 -9.90
N ILE A 43 -0.29 -7.65 -9.38
CA ILE A 43 -0.40 -6.77 -8.21
C ILE A 43 -1.17 -7.49 -7.10
N ALA A 44 -0.64 -7.48 -5.88
CA ALA A 44 -1.33 -7.95 -4.68
C ALA A 44 -1.42 -6.84 -3.62
N THR A 45 -2.57 -6.73 -2.97
CA THR A 45 -2.76 -5.82 -1.85
C THR A 45 -3.73 -6.40 -0.82
N PRO A 46 -3.54 -6.21 0.49
CA PRO A 46 -4.56 -6.56 1.47
C PRO A 46 -5.88 -5.79 1.24
N TYR A 47 -5.82 -4.50 0.90
CA TYR A 47 -7.01 -3.64 0.77
C TYR A 47 -7.12 -3.00 -0.62
N PHE A 48 -8.30 -3.06 -1.22
CA PHE A 48 -8.61 -2.40 -2.49
C PHE A 48 -9.78 -1.41 -2.31
N LYS A 49 -9.63 -0.17 -2.77
CA LYS A 49 -10.68 0.85 -2.77
C LYS A 49 -11.22 1.08 -4.18
N PRO A 50 -12.23 0.32 -4.64
CA PRO A 50 -12.72 0.40 -6.01
C PRO A 50 -13.29 1.78 -6.36
N GLY A 51 -13.91 2.48 -5.40
CA GLY A 51 -14.47 3.82 -5.62
C GLY A 51 -13.41 4.88 -5.88
N SER A 52 -12.19 4.67 -5.39
CA SER A 52 -11.04 5.55 -5.61
C SER A 52 -10.22 5.20 -6.84
N ASN A 53 -10.41 4.03 -7.47
CA ASN A 53 -9.52 3.57 -8.52
C ASN A 53 -9.58 4.50 -9.74
N ARG A 54 -8.43 5.11 -10.07
CA ARG A 54 -8.30 6.04 -11.22
C ARG A 54 -7.59 5.39 -12.40
N THR A 55 -7.30 4.11 -12.31
CA THR A 55 -6.67 3.32 -13.37
C THR A 55 -7.70 2.41 -14.04
N GLY A 56 -7.37 1.91 -15.22
CA GLY A 56 -8.17 0.86 -15.87
C GLY A 56 -7.88 -0.57 -15.36
N ARG A 57 -7.08 -0.72 -14.30
CA ARG A 57 -6.60 -2.02 -13.81
C ARG A 57 -6.87 -2.18 -12.32
N ASN A 58 -7.50 -3.29 -11.95
CA ASN A 58 -7.64 -3.70 -10.56
C ASN A 58 -6.41 -4.51 -10.12
N PRO A 59 -6.12 -4.60 -8.81
CA PRO A 59 -5.14 -5.57 -8.30
C PRO A 59 -5.54 -7.00 -8.67
N ASP A 60 -4.55 -7.84 -9.00
CA ASP A 60 -4.76 -9.25 -9.33
C ASP A 60 -5.18 -10.07 -8.11
N TYR A 61 -4.75 -9.65 -6.92
CA TYR A 61 -5.08 -10.29 -5.64
C TYR A 61 -5.43 -9.23 -4.59
N PHE A 62 -6.55 -9.44 -3.88
CA PHE A 62 -6.89 -8.65 -2.70
C PHE A 62 -7.68 -9.43 -1.67
N LEU A 63 -7.55 -9.06 -0.39
CA LEU A 63 -8.28 -9.69 0.71
C LEU A 63 -9.60 -8.97 1.01
N HIS A 64 -9.56 -7.64 1.00
CA HIS A 64 -10.70 -6.79 1.35
C HIS A 64 -10.94 -5.73 0.29
N SER A 65 -12.21 -5.49 -0.04
CA SER A 65 -12.66 -4.38 -0.87
C SER A 65 -13.47 -3.43 0.00
N THR A 66 -13.06 -2.18 0.12
CA THR A 66 -13.72 -1.18 0.98
C THR A 66 -13.38 0.23 0.56
N ASP A 67 -14.33 1.16 0.68
CA ASP A 67 -14.08 2.59 0.49
C ASP A 67 -13.88 3.33 1.83
N ASN A 68 -13.85 2.60 2.95
CA ASN A 68 -13.67 3.17 4.27
C ASN A 68 -12.26 3.77 4.44
N TRP A 69 -12.15 4.71 5.37
CA TRP A 69 -10.85 5.15 5.87
C TRP A 69 -10.13 3.95 6.53
N LEU A 70 -8.83 3.80 6.22
CA LEU A 70 -7.99 2.75 6.78
C LEU A 70 -6.98 3.42 7.71
N VAL A 71 -6.73 2.79 8.85
CA VAL A 71 -5.65 3.16 9.76
C VAL A 71 -4.87 1.89 10.00
N PHE A 72 -3.61 1.86 9.58
CA PHE A 72 -2.77 0.69 9.81
C PHE A 72 -2.22 0.66 11.25
N PRO A 73 -1.81 -0.52 11.76
CA PRO A 73 -1.27 -0.64 13.12
C PRO A 73 -0.08 0.29 13.39
N HIS A 74 0.79 0.49 12.40
CA HIS A 74 1.97 1.34 12.50
C HIS A 74 1.71 2.83 12.23
N GLU A 75 0.49 3.20 11.83
CA GLU A 75 0.13 4.56 11.45
C GLU A 75 -0.42 5.35 12.64
N LEU A 76 0.23 6.46 12.98
CA LEU A 76 -0.20 7.35 14.07
C LEU A 76 -0.86 8.63 13.57
N ALA A 77 -0.59 9.00 12.32
CA ALA A 77 -1.15 10.19 11.71
C ALA A 77 -2.67 10.05 11.56
N GLY A 78 -3.40 11.13 11.86
CA GLY A 78 -4.87 11.12 11.79
C GLY A 78 -5.56 10.49 13.00
N LEU A 79 -4.80 10.05 14.02
CA LEU A 79 -5.36 9.56 15.29
C LEU A 79 -5.21 10.61 16.40
N THR A 80 -6.24 10.72 17.22
CA THR A 80 -6.18 11.43 18.50
C THR A 80 -5.35 10.63 19.51
N LEU A 81 -4.85 11.32 20.56
CA LEU A 81 -4.12 10.65 21.65
C LEU A 81 -4.97 9.57 22.35
N ASP A 82 -6.28 9.77 22.42
CA ASP A 82 -7.22 8.81 23.01
C ASP A 82 -7.38 7.59 22.10
N GLU A 83 -7.55 7.78 20.78
CA GLU A 83 -7.60 6.66 19.82
C GLU A 83 -6.30 5.84 19.81
N ILE A 84 -5.13 6.50 19.93
CA ILE A 84 -3.84 5.81 20.06
C ILE A 84 -3.81 5.02 21.37
N ARG A 85 -4.23 5.61 22.50
CA ARG A 85 -4.24 4.93 23.79
C ARG A 85 -5.14 3.69 23.78
N ASP A 86 -6.30 3.77 23.15
CA ASP A 86 -7.31 2.73 23.20
C ASP A 86 -7.06 1.60 22.18
N ASN A 87 -6.45 1.91 21.03
CA ASN A 87 -6.33 0.96 19.91
C ASN A 87 -4.90 0.53 19.57
N LYS A 88 -3.87 1.15 20.19
CA LYS A 88 -2.44 0.86 19.92
C LYS A 88 -1.65 0.63 21.22
N PRO A 89 -1.89 -0.49 21.93
CA PRO A 89 -1.28 -0.75 23.23
C PRO A 89 0.26 -0.74 23.20
N GLU A 90 0.88 -1.08 22.07
CA GLU A 90 2.32 -1.02 21.85
C GLU A 90 2.90 0.40 21.98
N MET A 91 2.07 1.43 21.82
CA MET A 91 2.48 2.84 21.93
C MET A 91 2.42 3.37 23.37
N ALA A 92 1.97 2.57 24.35
CA ALA A 92 1.73 3.03 25.72
C ALA A 92 2.96 3.72 26.35
N ALA A 93 4.16 3.20 26.12
CA ALA A 93 5.41 3.77 26.65
C ALA A 93 5.78 5.14 26.02
N LEU A 94 5.26 5.44 24.82
CA LEU A 94 5.56 6.65 24.06
C LEU A 94 4.47 7.72 24.18
N LEU A 95 3.26 7.37 24.65
CA LEU A 95 2.15 8.31 24.84
C LEU A 95 2.54 9.60 25.58
N PRO A 96 3.32 9.58 26.69
CA PRO A 96 3.70 10.81 27.37
C PRO A 96 4.55 11.77 26.51
N ARG A 97 5.34 11.22 25.58
CA ARG A 97 6.16 12.01 24.65
C ARG A 97 5.35 12.52 23.47
N LEU A 98 4.45 11.69 22.95
CA LEU A 98 3.52 12.08 21.88
C LEU A 98 2.63 13.25 22.31
N ALA A 99 2.14 13.22 23.55
CA ALA A 99 1.32 14.29 24.11
C ALA A 99 2.03 15.66 24.16
N GLN A 100 3.36 15.68 24.31
CA GLN A 100 4.15 16.92 24.30
C GLN A 100 4.43 17.45 22.90
N THR A 101 4.26 16.62 21.87
CA THR A 101 4.56 16.97 20.47
C THR A 101 3.30 17.29 19.68
N LEU A 102 2.18 16.66 20.03
CA LEU A 102 0.87 16.81 19.37
C LEU A 102 -0.08 17.77 20.10
N GLY A 103 0.26 18.19 21.32
CA GLY A 103 -0.47 19.22 22.09
C GLY A 103 0.21 20.58 21.97
#